data_AF-A0A926ZPL5-F1
#
_entry.id   AF-A0A926ZPL5-F1
#
_cell.length_a   1.000
_cell.length_b   1.000
_cell.length_c   1.000
_cell.angle_alpha   90.00
_cell.angle_beta   90.00
_cell.angle_gamma   90.00
#
_symmetry.space_group_name_H-M   'P 1'
#
loop_
_entity.id
_entity.type
_entity.pdbx_description
1 polymer ?
#
loop_
_entity_poly.entity_id
_entity_poly.type
_entity_poly.pdbx_seq_one_letter_code
_entity_poly.pdbx_strand_id
1 'polypeptide(L)'
;MKVTQEKLPASQIGLEIEITSEITKQTYEQVIKKLASTANIPGFRKGKVPRPILLQQLGTTRIKAAALEELIQDGIEQAVKQEAIPAIGQPQLRSSFEDLITNYEPGKPLTISIAVDVEPEVNLVQYTDLQAKAEEVKYDPERVDANLDKERQELATLIPVEGRAAQIGDIAVVDFKGSFARVEGEDETTELEPIPGAEATDFQVELQEDKFIPGFIAGIIGMNPEETKEIAAQFPDPYANEDLAGKAATFTVTLKELKEKELPEVNDDFAQEISDFETLEELRASLVEQYQKEADDKTKANKQEALLTELLNHVEVDLPATLIEQEVDAMLTQTAMRLSQQGLDVRKLFTQDIIPQLRERSRTEAIERIKRSLSLREVGKRESIEVTPEEIATRVRELLEQYPDEQDVDEDRLRSIVENELLTEKTIDWLLEHSSVELVPEGSLSPAEEIEAAESDADAEQAEEESSEASTEVTEG
;
A
#
# COMPACT_ATOMS: atom_id res chain seq x y z
N MET A 1 -21.74 19.77 36.91
CA MET A 1 -21.78 19.63 35.45
C MET A 1 -22.85 18.60 35.12
N LYS A 2 -23.62 18.81 34.07
CA LYS A 2 -24.58 17.83 33.56
C LYS A 2 -24.15 17.46 32.14
N VAL A 3 -24.06 16.17 31.85
CA VAL A 3 -23.68 15.66 30.53
C VAL A 3 -24.87 14.87 30.00
N THR A 4 -25.26 15.15 28.76
CA THR A 4 -26.29 14.39 28.04
C THR A 4 -25.65 13.77 26.81
N GLN A 5 -25.92 12.48 26.58
CA GLN A 5 -25.37 11.73 25.46
C GLN A 5 -26.42 11.54 24.35
N GLU A 6 -25.97 11.57 23.10
CA GLU A 6 -26.76 11.27 21.90
C GLU A 6 -25.91 10.43 20.94
N LYS A 7 -26.49 9.41 20.29
CA LYS A 7 -25.81 8.69 19.20
C LYS A 7 -25.87 9.52 17.92
N LEU A 8 -24.72 9.74 17.29
CA LEU A 8 -24.59 10.47 16.03
C LEU A 8 -24.14 9.50 14.90
N PRO A 9 -24.34 9.87 13.62
CA PRO A 9 -23.73 9.16 12.49
C PRO A 9 -22.19 9.16 12.55
N ALA A 10 -21.55 8.37 11.69
CA ALA A 10 -20.09 8.16 11.62
C ALA A 10 -19.48 7.56 12.90
N SER A 11 -20.25 6.72 13.62
CA SER A 11 -19.85 6.18 14.93
C SER A 11 -19.33 7.26 15.88
N GLN A 12 -20.14 8.31 16.01
CA GLN A 12 -19.86 9.42 16.91
C GLN A 12 -20.84 9.42 18.09
N ILE A 13 -20.35 9.82 19.26
CA ILE A 13 -21.18 10.14 20.42
C ILE A 13 -21.21 11.65 20.57
N GLY A 14 -22.41 12.23 20.45
CA GLY A 14 -22.67 13.61 20.77
C GLY A 14 -22.76 13.81 22.27
N LEU A 15 -22.00 14.74 22.83
CA LEU A 15 -22.13 15.15 24.23
C LEU A 15 -22.57 16.60 24.32
N GLU A 16 -23.68 16.83 25.01
CA GLU A 16 -24.07 18.16 25.47
C GLU A 16 -23.62 18.34 26.92
N ILE A 17 -22.66 19.24 27.11
CA ILE A 17 -22.03 19.53 28.40
C ILE A 17 -22.59 20.85 28.93
N GLU A 18 -23.40 20.78 29.99
CA GLU A 18 -23.89 21.94 30.71
C GLU A 18 -22.94 22.28 31.88
N ILE A 19 -22.22 23.39 31.72
CA ILE A 19 -21.35 23.97 32.72
C ILE A 19 -22.16 24.93 33.58
N THR A 20 -22.17 24.70 34.89
CA THR A 20 -22.91 25.49 35.87
C THR A 20 -22.40 26.93 35.96
N SER A 21 -23.29 27.86 36.31
CA SER A 21 -22.98 29.29 36.50
C SER A 21 -21.84 29.59 37.48
N GLU A 22 -21.62 28.72 38.48
CA GLU A 22 -20.54 28.89 39.46
C GLU A 22 -19.17 28.68 38.83
N ILE A 23 -19.02 27.59 38.07
CA ILE A 23 -17.80 27.25 37.34
C ILE A 23 -17.49 28.32 36.28
N THR A 24 -18.49 28.74 35.49
CA THR A 24 -18.27 29.77 34.45
C THR A 24 -17.74 31.07 35.05
N LYS A 25 -18.31 31.52 36.17
CA LYS A 25 -17.84 32.71 36.88
C LYS A 25 -16.44 32.52 37.45
N GLN A 26 -16.18 31.38 38.08
CA GLN A 26 -14.89 31.09 38.71
C GLN A 26 -13.76 31.09 37.68
N THR A 27 -13.93 30.40 36.55
CA THR A 27 -12.92 30.35 35.48
C THR A 27 -12.70 31.74 34.87
N TYR A 28 -13.76 32.52 34.66
CA TYR A 28 -13.64 33.91 34.21
C TYR A 28 -12.78 34.77 35.16
N GLU A 29 -12.99 34.66 36.46
CA GLU A 29 -12.19 35.39 37.46
C GLU A 29 -10.74 34.92 37.52
N GLN A 30 -10.50 33.61 37.35
CA GLN A 30 -9.16 33.03 37.27
C GLN A 30 -8.41 33.52 36.04
N VAL A 31 -9.04 33.54 34.87
CA VAL A 31 -8.47 34.06 33.62
C VAL A 31 -8.13 35.54 33.75
N ILE A 32 -9.01 36.36 34.33
CA ILE A 32 -8.70 37.78 34.62
C ILE A 32 -7.45 37.90 35.49
N LYS A 33 -7.30 37.05 36.52
CA LYS A 33 -6.14 37.08 37.41
C LYS A 33 -4.86 36.65 36.69
N LYS A 34 -4.92 35.59 35.86
CA LYS A 34 -3.82 35.13 35.01
C LYS A 34 -3.38 36.25 34.05
N LEU A 35 -4.32 36.82 33.30
CA LEU A 35 -4.05 37.91 32.35
C LEU A 35 -3.55 39.18 33.05
N ALA A 36 -4.05 39.53 34.24
CA ALA A 36 -3.54 40.66 35.00
C ALA A 36 -2.07 40.49 35.45
N SER A 37 -1.63 39.25 35.66
CA SER A 37 -0.25 38.94 36.03
C SER A 37 0.73 39.04 34.85
N THR A 38 0.27 38.75 33.64
CA THR A 38 1.09 38.73 32.41
C THR A 38 1.00 40.02 31.60
N ALA A 39 -0.11 40.77 31.70
CA ALA A 39 -0.34 42.00 30.94
C ALA A 39 0.66 43.10 31.30
N ASN A 40 1.33 43.64 30.28
CA ASN A 40 2.19 44.81 30.40
C ASN A 40 1.43 46.07 30.00
N ILE A 41 0.83 46.76 30.98
CA ILE A 41 0.03 47.97 30.74
C ILE A 41 0.83 49.20 31.19
N PRO A 42 1.13 50.17 30.29
CA PRO A 42 1.84 51.38 30.65
C PRO A 42 1.20 52.09 31.86
N GLY A 43 2.04 52.44 32.84
CA GLY A 43 1.59 53.11 34.07
C GLY A 43 1.18 52.17 35.22
N PHE A 44 1.12 50.86 35.00
CA PHE A 44 0.77 49.88 36.05
C PHE A 44 1.85 48.81 36.22
N ARG A 45 2.13 48.44 37.48
CA ARG A 45 2.99 47.29 37.79
C ARG A 45 2.26 45.99 37.43
N LYS A 46 2.96 45.05 36.79
CA LYS A 46 2.45 43.70 36.49
C LYS A 46 1.74 43.09 37.71
N GLY A 47 0.53 42.55 37.52
CA GLY A 47 -0.30 41.95 38.57
C GLY A 47 -1.06 42.93 39.47
N LYS A 48 -0.91 44.25 39.29
CA LYS A 48 -1.60 45.29 40.09
C LYS A 48 -2.45 46.25 39.25
N VAL A 49 -2.83 45.83 38.04
CA VAL A 49 -3.76 46.56 37.18
C VAL A 49 -5.18 46.44 37.74
N PRO A 50 -5.92 47.55 37.97
CA PRO A 50 -7.33 47.51 38.33
C PRO A 50 -8.19 46.83 37.24
N ARG A 51 -9.17 46.00 37.66
CA ARG A 51 -10.05 45.24 36.75
C ARG A 51 -10.68 46.08 35.62
N PRO A 52 -11.23 47.29 35.85
CA PRO A 52 -11.84 48.09 34.79
C PRO A 52 -10.86 48.51 33.68
N ILE A 53 -9.62 48.82 34.06
CA ILE A 53 -8.57 49.24 33.13
C ILE A 53 -8.07 48.05 32.30
N LEU A 54 -7.99 46.87 32.92
CA LEU A 54 -7.64 45.63 32.24
C LEU A 54 -8.68 45.27 31.16
N LEU A 55 -9.98 45.36 31.51
CA LEU A 55 -11.08 45.09 30.59
C LEU A 55 -11.12 46.09 29.42
N GLN A 56 -10.84 47.36 29.67
CA GLN A 56 -10.78 48.39 28.64
C GLN A 56 -9.61 48.20 27.68
N GLN A 57 -8.46 47.73 28.17
CA GLN A 57 -7.25 47.59 27.36
C GLN A 57 -7.18 46.27 26.58
N LEU A 58 -7.58 45.15 27.21
CA LEU A 58 -7.55 43.83 26.56
C LEU A 58 -8.80 43.53 25.74
N GLY A 59 -9.90 44.25 26.01
CA GLY A 59 -11.20 43.99 25.41
C GLY A 59 -11.90 42.81 26.08
N THR A 60 -13.20 42.96 26.33
CA THR A 60 -14.04 41.94 26.97
C THR A 60 -14.10 40.65 26.16
N THR A 61 -14.08 40.75 24.83
CA THR A 61 -14.11 39.60 23.91
C THR A 61 -12.91 38.67 24.09
N ARG A 62 -11.69 39.19 24.22
CA ARG A 62 -10.48 38.36 24.40
C ARG A 62 -10.49 37.61 25.72
N ILE A 63 -10.98 38.25 26.78
CA ILE A 63 -11.07 37.62 28.10
C ILE A 63 -12.17 36.56 28.11
N LYS A 64 -13.29 36.81 27.43
CA LYS A 64 -14.34 35.81 27.22
C LYS A 64 -13.82 34.61 26.42
N ALA A 65 -13.11 34.83 25.32
CA ALA A 65 -12.50 33.77 24.52
C ALA A 65 -11.53 32.90 25.34
N ALA A 66 -10.61 33.52 26.10
CA ALA A 66 -9.67 32.77 26.94
C ALA A 66 -10.36 31.99 28.08
N ALA A 67 -11.41 32.56 28.68
CA ALA A 67 -12.22 31.83 29.67
C ALA A 67 -13.00 30.68 29.04
N LEU A 68 -13.50 30.87 27.82
CA LEU A 68 -14.23 29.86 27.08
C LEU A 68 -13.32 28.70 26.65
N GLU A 69 -12.09 28.97 26.19
CA GLU A 69 -11.08 27.94 25.89
C GLU A 69 -10.82 27.04 27.10
N GLU A 70 -10.54 27.63 28.28
CA GLU A 70 -10.30 26.88 29.51
C GLU A 70 -11.55 26.08 29.94
N LEU A 71 -12.74 26.67 29.83
CA LEU A 71 -14.01 25.99 30.14
C LEU A 71 -14.32 24.83 29.19
N ILE A 72 -14.05 24.98 27.89
CA ILE A 72 -14.24 23.93 26.89
C ILE A 72 -13.26 22.79 27.17
N GLN A 73 -11.97 23.09 27.34
CA GLN A 73 -10.96 22.07 27.58
C GLN A 73 -11.26 21.25 28.85
N ASP A 74 -11.47 21.93 29.98
CA ASP A 74 -11.76 21.27 31.26
C ASP A 74 -13.11 20.53 31.21
N GLY A 75 -14.10 21.13 30.53
CA GLY A 75 -15.44 20.56 30.36
C GLY A 75 -15.42 19.25 29.60
N ILE A 76 -14.70 19.22 28.47
CA ILE A 76 -14.54 18.03 27.64
C ILE A 76 -13.80 16.93 28.41
N GLU A 77 -12.68 17.26 29.05
CA GLU A 77 -11.88 16.27 29.79
C GLU A 77 -12.69 15.64 30.93
N GLN A 78 -13.47 16.44 31.66
CA GLN A 78 -14.34 15.93 32.72
C GLN A 78 -15.49 15.08 32.18
N ALA A 79 -16.13 15.50 31.09
CA ALA A 79 -17.26 14.76 30.50
C ALA A 79 -16.81 13.40 29.95
N VAL A 80 -15.71 13.35 29.21
CA VAL A 80 -15.16 12.09 28.65
C VAL A 80 -14.75 11.13 29.76
N LYS A 81 -14.12 11.64 30.83
CA LYS A 81 -13.75 10.81 32.00
C LYS A 81 -14.96 10.34 32.80
N GLN A 82 -15.97 11.20 32.98
CA GLN A 82 -17.17 10.87 33.74
C GLN A 82 -17.97 9.75 33.07
N GLU A 83 -18.11 9.81 31.75
CA GLU A 83 -18.89 8.84 30.97
C GLU A 83 -18.04 7.65 30.49
N ALA A 84 -16.74 7.62 30.83
CA ALA A 84 -15.78 6.57 30.47
C ALA A 84 -15.78 6.20 28.98
N ILE A 85 -15.90 7.21 28.10
CA ILE A 85 -16.03 7.01 26.66
C ILE A 85 -14.66 6.66 26.07
N PRO A 86 -14.52 5.52 25.35
CA PRO A 86 -13.28 5.16 24.65
C PRO A 86 -13.14 6.00 23.38
N ALA A 87 -12.75 7.27 23.56
CA ALA A 87 -12.62 8.23 22.47
C ALA A 87 -11.45 7.90 21.53
N ILE A 88 -11.70 7.97 20.23
CA ILE A 88 -10.69 7.88 19.17
C ILE A 88 -10.30 9.30 18.78
N GLY A 89 -9.05 9.67 19.10
CA GLY A 89 -8.53 11.01 18.81
C GLY A 89 -9.14 12.11 19.69
N GLN A 90 -9.19 13.34 19.17
CA GLN A 90 -9.61 14.52 19.93
C GLN A 90 -11.09 14.84 19.67
N PRO A 91 -11.90 15.11 20.72
CA PRO A 91 -13.29 15.54 20.56
C PRO A 91 -13.41 16.80 19.71
N GLN A 92 -14.36 16.81 18.79
CA GLN A 92 -14.62 17.94 17.92
C GLN A 92 -15.75 18.80 18.46
N LEU A 93 -15.54 20.12 18.47
CA LEU A 93 -16.57 21.07 18.87
C LEU A 93 -17.59 21.21 17.73
N ARG A 94 -18.87 20.91 17.99
CA ARG A 94 -19.96 21.07 17.00
C ARG A 94 -20.46 22.50 16.93
N SER A 95 -20.29 23.27 18.00
CA SER A 95 -20.68 24.68 18.06
C SER A 95 -19.58 25.58 17.52
N SER A 96 -19.93 26.64 16.77
CA SER A 96 -18.93 27.65 16.41
C SER A 96 -18.41 28.35 17.65
N PHE A 97 -17.08 28.48 17.75
CA PHE A 97 -16.45 29.17 18.87
C PHE A 97 -16.88 30.65 18.96
N GLU A 98 -17.15 31.30 17.82
CA GLU A 98 -17.63 32.69 17.78
C GLU A 98 -19.04 32.85 18.38
N ASP A 99 -19.92 31.87 18.13
CA ASP A 99 -21.27 31.85 18.68
C ASP A 99 -21.23 31.63 20.20
N LEU A 100 -20.35 30.73 20.65
CA LEU A 100 -20.13 30.50 22.08
C LEU A 100 -19.60 31.75 22.76
N ILE A 101 -18.67 32.51 22.15
CA ILE A 101 -18.19 33.78 22.72
C ILE A 101 -19.33 34.79 22.87
N THR A 102 -20.19 34.87 21.86
CA THR A 102 -21.32 35.81 21.84
C THR A 102 -22.34 35.48 22.93
N ASN A 103 -22.66 34.20 23.09
CA ASN A 103 -23.62 33.71 24.08
C ASN A 103 -23.03 33.55 25.48
N TYR A 104 -21.70 33.55 25.62
CA TYR A 104 -21.03 33.38 26.91
C TYR A 104 -21.18 34.63 27.78
N GLU A 105 -21.84 34.43 28.92
CA GLU A 105 -21.99 35.42 29.98
C GLU A 105 -21.48 34.85 31.32
N PRO A 106 -20.50 35.51 31.97
CA PRO A 106 -19.99 35.05 33.26
C PRO A 106 -21.11 34.97 34.31
N GLY A 107 -21.24 33.82 34.97
CA GLY A 107 -22.28 33.61 35.98
C GLY A 107 -23.63 33.16 35.43
N LYS A 108 -23.74 32.87 34.13
CA LYS A 108 -24.82 32.07 33.55
C LYS A 108 -24.31 30.66 33.21
N PRO A 109 -25.21 29.65 33.14
CA PRO A 109 -24.84 28.33 32.64
C PRO A 109 -24.43 28.43 31.16
N LEU A 110 -23.48 27.59 30.76
CA LEU A 110 -22.97 27.49 29.39
C LEU A 110 -23.17 26.05 28.92
N THR A 111 -23.79 25.87 27.75
CA THR A 111 -23.92 24.56 27.10
C THR A 111 -22.95 24.47 25.95
N ILE A 112 -22.22 23.35 25.86
CA ILE A 112 -21.25 23.06 24.81
C ILE A 112 -21.63 21.73 24.18
N SER A 113 -21.70 21.68 22.84
CA SER A 113 -21.95 20.44 22.11
C SER A 113 -20.66 19.97 21.45
N ILE A 114 -20.25 18.74 21.75
CA ILE A 114 -19.10 18.08 21.13
C ILE A 114 -19.51 16.77 20.46
N ALA A 115 -18.73 16.35 19.46
CA ALA A 115 -18.75 15.02 18.89
C ALA A 115 -17.47 14.30 19.32
N VAL A 116 -17.62 13.07 19.80
CA VAL A 116 -16.51 12.18 20.15
C VAL A 116 -16.58 10.99 19.21
N ASP A 117 -15.53 10.80 18.40
CA ASP A 117 -15.40 9.60 17.59
C ASP A 117 -15.14 8.41 18.51
N VAL A 118 -15.86 7.31 18.31
CA VAL A 118 -15.69 6.08 19.10
C VAL A 118 -15.47 4.89 18.17
N GLU A 119 -15.05 3.77 18.75
CA GLU A 119 -14.89 2.54 17.98
C GLU A 119 -16.23 2.14 17.33
N PRO A 120 -16.24 1.93 16.00
CA PRO A 120 -17.48 1.66 15.28
C PRO A 120 -18.04 0.28 15.64
N GLU A 121 -19.37 0.21 15.77
CA GLU A 121 -20.11 -1.04 15.88
C GLU A 121 -20.25 -1.65 14.49
N VAL A 122 -19.77 -2.89 14.32
CA VAL A 122 -19.80 -3.61 13.04
C VAL A 122 -21.10 -4.40 12.95
N ASN A 123 -21.92 -4.09 11.94
CA ASN A 123 -23.11 -4.86 11.64
C ASN A 123 -22.83 -5.84 10.49
N LEU A 124 -22.46 -7.06 10.85
CA LEU A 124 -22.32 -8.19 9.93
C LEU A 124 -23.66 -8.91 9.77
N VAL A 125 -24.27 -8.79 8.58
CA VAL A 125 -25.55 -9.40 8.24
C VAL A 125 -25.39 -10.90 7.99
N GLN A 126 -24.40 -11.27 7.18
CA GLN A 126 -24.03 -12.65 6.86
C GLN A 126 -22.50 -12.79 6.85
N TYR A 127 -22.00 -13.87 7.45
CA TYR A 127 -20.57 -14.17 7.52
C TYR A 127 -20.25 -15.67 7.46
N THR A 128 -21.26 -16.52 7.38
CA THR A 128 -21.16 -17.97 7.20
C THR A 128 -21.77 -18.36 5.85
N ASP A 129 -21.35 -19.52 5.33
CA ASP A 129 -21.83 -20.07 4.06
C ASP A 129 -21.65 -19.10 2.88
N LEU A 130 -20.61 -18.25 2.94
CA LEU A 130 -20.27 -17.33 1.87
C LEU A 130 -19.86 -18.11 0.62
N GLN A 131 -20.24 -17.62 -0.56
CA GLN A 131 -19.85 -18.21 -1.84
C GLN A 131 -18.94 -17.24 -2.57
N ALA A 132 -17.72 -17.68 -2.86
CA ALA A 132 -16.74 -16.87 -3.57
C ALA A 132 -16.06 -17.68 -4.68
N LYS A 133 -15.56 -16.99 -5.71
CA LYS A 133 -14.75 -17.58 -6.77
C LYS A 133 -13.32 -17.10 -6.61
N ALA A 134 -12.36 -18.02 -6.69
CA ALA A 134 -10.94 -17.70 -6.58
C ALA A 134 -10.13 -18.37 -7.68
N GLU A 135 -9.11 -17.68 -8.17
CA GLU A 135 -8.24 -18.23 -9.21
C GLU A 135 -7.28 -19.28 -8.62
N GLU A 136 -7.23 -20.45 -9.26
CA GLU A 136 -6.28 -21.52 -8.97
C GLU A 136 -5.00 -21.30 -9.78
N VAL A 137 -3.90 -21.06 -9.06
CA VAL A 137 -2.57 -20.98 -9.66
C VAL A 137 -1.95 -22.37 -9.63
N LYS A 138 -1.63 -22.93 -10.80
CA LYS A 138 -0.98 -24.24 -10.91
C LYS A 138 0.51 -24.07 -11.15
N TYR A 139 1.27 -24.96 -10.53
CA TYR A 139 2.69 -25.09 -10.83
C TYR A 139 2.89 -25.51 -12.30
N ASP A 140 3.70 -24.72 -13.00
CA ASP A 140 4.19 -25.03 -14.34
C ASP A 140 5.55 -25.74 -14.27
N PRO A 141 5.66 -27.01 -14.72
CA PRO A 141 6.92 -27.73 -14.73
C PRO A 141 8.01 -27.06 -15.58
N GLU A 142 7.65 -26.30 -16.60
CA GLU A 142 8.61 -25.63 -17.48
C GLU A 142 9.41 -24.54 -16.74
N ARG A 143 8.88 -24.00 -15.62
CA ARG A 143 9.62 -23.04 -14.77
C ARG A 143 10.89 -23.62 -14.15
N VAL A 144 10.94 -24.93 -13.90
CA VAL A 144 12.14 -25.58 -13.36
C VAL A 144 13.23 -25.63 -14.41
N ASP A 145 12.88 -26.10 -15.61
CA ASP A 145 13.84 -26.17 -16.71
C ASP A 145 14.30 -24.77 -17.14
N ALA A 146 13.39 -23.78 -17.17
CA ALA A 146 13.73 -22.38 -17.45
C ALA A 146 14.67 -21.76 -16.40
N ASN A 147 14.48 -22.08 -15.12
CA ASN A 147 15.37 -21.62 -14.05
C ASN A 147 16.77 -22.24 -14.22
N LEU A 148 16.86 -23.56 -14.41
CA LEU A 148 18.13 -24.24 -14.64
C LEU A 148 18.86 -23.71 -15.87
N ASP A 149 18.13 -23.45 -16.95
CA ASP A 149 18.70 -22.87 -18.17
C ASP A 149 19.21 -21.44 -17.96
N LYS A 150 18.52 -20.65 -17.13
CA LYS A 150 18.97 -19.31 -16.75
C LYS A 150 20.27 -19.37 -15.96
N GLU A 151 20.33 -20.20 -14.92
CA GLU A 151 21.55 -20.40 -14.11
C GLU A 151 22.71 -20.93 -14.99
N ARG A 152 22.40 -21.83 -15.93
CA ARG A 152 23.38 -22.33 -16.91
C ARG A 152 23.92 -21.24 -17.82
N GLN A 153 23.09 -20.27 -18.23
CA GLN A 153 23.52 -19.12 -19.02
C GLN A 153 24.40 -18.16 -18.22
N GLU A 154 24.19 -18.05 -16.90
CA GLU A 154 24.99 -17.22 -16.00
C GLU A 154 26.38 -17.84 -15.71
N LEU A 155 26.47 -19.16 -15.62
CA LEU A 155 27.73 -19.91 -15.47
C LEU A 155 28.47 -20.20 -16.78
N ALA A 156 27.97 -19.71 -17.92
CA ALA A 156 28.59 -19.97 -19.21
C ALA A 156 30.04 -19.46 -19.27
N THR A 157 30.96 -20.31 -19.74
CA THR A 157 32.36 -19.90 -19.97
C THR A 157 32.49 -19.29 -21.36
N LEU A 158 33.23 -18.19 -21.47
CA LEU A 158 33.46 -17.51 -22.75
C LEU A 158 34.72 -18.01 -23.43
N ILE A 159 34.57 -18.67 -24.58
CA ILE A 159 35.68 -19.22 -25.35
C ILE A 159 35.90 -18.40 -26.62
N PRO A 160 37.13 -17.96 -26.93
CA PRO A 160 37.43 -17.29 -28.19
C PRO A 160 37.09 -18.17 -29.40
N VAL A 161 36.43 -17.57 -30.39
CA VAL A 161 36.06 -18.22 -31.64
C VAL A 161 37.04 -17.79 -32.73
N GLU A 162 37.71 -18.76 -33.35
CA GLU A 162 38.62 -18.52 -34.47
C GLU A 162 38.07 -19.13 -35.76
N GLY A 163 38.14 -18.37 -36.87
CA GLY A 163 37.91 -18.92 -38.22
C GLY A 163 36.46 -19.04 -38.67
N ARG A 164 35.49 -18.50 -37.93
CA ARG A 164 34.09 -18.32 -38.38
C ARG A 164 33.61 -16.89 -38.17
N ALA A 165 32.65 -16.48 -38.99
CA ALA A 165 31.94 -15.21 -38.82
C ALA A 165 30.97 -15.25 -37.62
N ALA A 166 30.58 -14.07 -37.15
CA ALA A 166 29.65 -13.89 -36.03
C ALA A 166 28.27 -14.50 -36.32
N GLN A 167 27.70 -15.21 -35.34
CA GLN A 167 26.40 -15.85 -35.41
C GLN A 167 25.55 -15.48 -34.19
N ILE A 168 24.24 -15.77 -34.26
CA ILE A 168 23.33 -15.59 -33.13
C ILE A 168 23.79 -16.46 -31.96
N GLY A 169 23.84 -15.89 -30.75
CA GLY A 169 24.29 -16.55 -29.52
C GLY A 169 25.75 -16.29 -29.14
N ASP A 170 26.56 -15.70 -30.03
CA ASP A 170 27.94 -15.31 -29.71
C ASP A 170 27.99 -14.03 -28.86
N ILE A 171 29.11 -13.81 -28.18
CA ILE A 171 29.49 -12.52 -27.61
C ILE A 171 30.55 -11.88 -28.51
N ALA A 172 30.17 -10.77 -29.14
CA ALA A 172 31.03 -9.95 -29.95
C ALA A 172 31.66 -8.83 -29.11
N VAL A 173 32.99 -8.73 -29.10
CA VAL A 173 33.70 -7.56 -28.59
C VAL A 173 33.81 -6.57 -29.73
N VAL A 174 33.10 -5.44 -29.63
CA VAL A 174 33.01 -4.45 -30.70
C VAL A 174 33.41 -3.06 -30.23
N ASP A 175 33.99 -2.30 -31.16
CA ASP A 175 33.99 -0.85 -31.08
C ASP A 175 32.88 -0.35 -32.00
N PHE A 176 32.02 0.54 -31.51
CA PHE A 176 30.99 1.12 -32.37
C PHE A 176 30.88 2.62 -32.17
N LYS A 177 30.50 3.29 -33.26
CA LYS A 177 30.17 4.71 -33.26
C LYS A 177 28.91 4.94 -34.08
N GLY A 178 27.88 5.46 -33.42
CA GLY A 178 26.58 5.78 -34.00
C GLY A 178 26.48 7.25 -34.42
N SER A 179 26.01 7.46 -35.63
CA SER A 179 25.65 8.78 -36.17
C SER A 179 24.23 8.76 -36.72
N PHE A 180 23.56 9.91 -36.80
CA PHE A 180 22.25 10.00 -37.43
C PHE A 180 22.33 9.61 -38.90
N ALA A 181 21.29 8.96 -39.42
CA ALA A 181 21.23 8.59 -40.82
C ALA A 181 21.27 9.83 -41.71
N ARG A 182 21.91 9.69 -42.88
CA ARG A 182 22.04 10.76 -43.87
C ARG A 182 20.68 11.29 -44.30
N VAL A 183 20.53 12.61 -44.40
CA VAL A 183 19.30 13.22 -44.91
C VAL A 183 19.27 13.09 -46.43
N GLU A 184 18.11 12.78 -47.01
CA GLU A 184 17.92 12.66 -48.46
C GLU A 184 18.33 13.98 -49.16
N GLY A 185 19.46 13.96 -49.89
CA GLY A 185 19.98 15.12 -50.63
C GLY A 185 21.35 15.66 -50.19
N GLU A 186 22.00 15.08 -49.17
CA GLU A 186 23.36 15.47 -48.74
C GLU A 186 24.47 14.71 -49.49
N ASP A 187 25.48 15.43 -50.01
CA ASP A 187 26.65 14.87 -50.70
C ASP A 187 27.39 13.85 -49.83
N GLU A 188 27.88 12.74 -50.43
CA GLU A 188 28.62 11.62 -49.77
C GLU A 188 29.82 12.03 -48.90
N THR A 189 30.29 13.29 -49.02
CA THR A 189 31.44 13.85 -48.30
C THR A 189 31.08 14.62 -47.03
N THR A 190 29.79 14.77 -46.70
CA THR A 190 29.33 15.45 -45.48
C THR A 190 29.45 14.52 -44.27
N GLU A 191 30.08 15.00 -43.18
CA GLU A 191 30.23 14.25 -41.92
C GLU A 191 28.87 14.07 -41.24
N LEU A 192 28.55 12.83 -40.85
CA LEU A 192 27.30 12.50 -40.16
C LEU A 192 27.33 13.02 -38.72
N GLU A 193 26.22 13.60 -38.25
CA GLU A 193 26.10 14.09 -36.88
C GLU A 193 26.17 12.91 -35.88
N PRO A 194 27.12 12.91 -34.92
CA PRO A 194 27.26 11.83 -33.95
C PRO A 194 26.09 11.84 -32.95
N ILE A 195 25.66 10.65 -32.54
CA ILE A 195 24.59 10.50 -31.55
C ILE A 195 25.21 10.47 -30.15
N PRO A 196 24.84 11.40 -29.24
CA PRO A 196 25.35 11.41 -27.87
C PRO A 196 25.06 10.08 -27.15
N GLY A 197 26.10 9.44 -26.63
CA GLY A 197 25.98 8.16 -25.92
C GLY A 197 25.96 6.91 -26.81
N ALA A 198 26.08 7.06 -28.14
CA ALA A 198 26.12 5.94 -29.09
C ALA A 198 27.56 5.59 -29.54
N GLU A 199 28.56 5.75 -28.66
CA GLU A 199 29.96 5.40 -28.93
C GLU A 199 30.50 4.58 -27.76
N ALA A 200 31.11 3.43 -28.05
CA ALA A 200 31.77 2.59 -27.06
C ALA A 200 32.96 1.84 -27.68
N THR A 201 33.95 1.57 -26.84
CA THR A 201 35.16 0.79 -27.19
C THR A 201 35.27 -0.44 -26.29
N ASP A 202 35.70 -1.57 -26.86
CA ASP A 202 35.82 -2.87 -26.20
C ASP A 202 34.50 -3.33 -25.54
N PHE A 203 33.39 -2.96 -26.16
CA PHE A 203 32.06 -3.24 -25.63
C PHE A 203 31.65 -4.67 -25.97
N GLN A 204 31.25 -5.45 -24.96
CA GLN A 204 30.77 -6.80 -25.14
C GLN A 204 29.28 -6.79 -25.47
N VAL A 205 28.95 -7.25 -26.67
CA VAL A 205 27.58 -7.37 -27.16
C VAL A 205 27.25 -8.85 -27.28
N GLU A 206 26.26 -9.29 -26.52
CA GLU A 206 25.65 -10.60 -26.76
C GLU A 206 24.73 -10.50 -27.99
N LEU A 207 25.01 -11.33 -29.00
CA LEU A 207 24.29 -11.36 -30.26
C LEU A 207 22.96 -12.13 -30.11
N GLN A 208 22.07 -11.53 -29.33
CA GLN A 208 20.71 -12.02 -29.10
C GLN A 208 19.71 -11.04 -29.72
N GLU A 209 18.64 -11.56 -30.33
CA GLU A 209 17.54 -10.74 -30.82
C GLU A 209 16.91 -9.96 -29.66
N ASP A 210 16.41 -8.75 -29.94
CA ASP A 210 15.72 -7.85 -29.00
C ASP A 210 16.51 -7.29 -27.80
N LYS A 211 17.79 -7.65 -27.62
CA LYS A 211 18.66 -6.99 -26.60
C LYS A 211 19.17 -5.60 -27.00
N PHE A 212 19.19 -5.31 -28.29
CA PHE A 212 19.68 -4.04 -28.86
C PHE A 212 18.68 -3.48 -29.87
N ILE A 213 18.89 -2.25 -30.33
CA ILE A 213 18.01 -1.63 -31.33
C ILE A 213 17.89 -2.51 -32.60
N PRO A 214 16.69 -2.61 -33.18
CA PRO A 214 16.47 -3.39 -34.39
C PRO A 214 17.44 -3.03 -35.51
N GLY A 215 18.02 -4.04 -36.15
CA GLY A 215 19.00 -3.89 -37.24
C GLY A 215 20.46 -3.86 -36.78
N PHE A 216 20.77 -3.50 -35.54
CA PHE A 216 22.16 -3.46 -35.05
C PHE A 216 22.77 -4.86 -34.96
N ILE A 217 22.13 -5.78 -34.23
CA ILE A 217 22.60 -7.18 -34.11
C ILE A 217 22.62 -7.88 -35.48
N ALA A 218 21.58 -7.67 -36.29
CA ALA A 218 21.48 -8.25 -37.64
C ALA A 218 22.62 -7.83 -38.58
N GLY A 219 23.17 -6.62 -38.42
CA GLY A 219 24.29 -6.14 -39.21
C GLY A 219 25.64 -6.74 -38.82
N ILE A 220 25.80 -7.11 -37.54
CA ILE A 220 27.01 -7.73 -36.97
C ILE A 220 27.09 -9.22 -37.35
N ILE A 221 25.93 -9.90 -37.43
CA ILE A 221 25.87 -11.29 -37.88
C ILE A 221 26.52 -11.40 -39.28
N GLY A 222 27.43 -12.36 -39.42
CA GLY A 222 28.20 -12.59 -40.63
C GLY A 222 29.48 -11.75 -40.78
N MET A 223 29.78 -10.84 -39.85
CA MET A 223 31.08 -10.16 -39.80
C MET A 223 32.18 -11.10 -39.29
N ASN A 224 33.38 -10.97 -39.85
CA ASN A 224 34.56 -11.67 -39.36
C ASN A 224 35.29 -10.82 -38.29
N PRO A 225 36.06 -11.44 -37.38
CA PRO A 225 36.95 -10.69 -36.51
C PRO A 225 37.87 -9.75 -37.30
N GLU A 226 38.14 -8.58 -36.73
CA GLU A 226 38.85 -7.44 -37.32
C GLU A 226 38.11 -6.72 -38.49
N GLU A 227 36.90 -7.14 -38.84
CA GLU A 227 36.10 -6.50 -39.89
C GLU A 227 35.43 -5.22 -39.36
N THR A 228 35.41 -4.17 -40.19
CA THR A 228 34.67 -2.94 -39.93
C THR A 228 33.56 -2.77 -40.96
N LYS A 229 32.35 -2.50 -40.50
CA LYS A 229 31.15 -2.40 -41.34
C LYS A 229 30.24 -1.28 -40.85
N GLU A 230 29.57 -0.63 -41.80
CA GLU A 230 28.51 0.32 -41.50
C GLU A 230 27.16 -0.41 -41.48
N ILE A 231 26.43 -0.25 -40.39
CA ILE A 231 25.16 -0.91 -40.12
C ILE A 231 24.10 0.17 -39.98
N ALA A 232 23.11 0.16 -40.88
CA ALA A 232 21.92 0.99 -40.73
C ALA A 232 20.96 0.36 -39.71
N ALA A 233 20.55 1.13 -38.71
CA ALA A 233 19.60 0.73 -37.68
C ALA A 233 18.57 1.84 -37.45
N GLN A 234 17.45 1.51 -36.81
CA GLN A 234 16.43 2.48 -36.46
C GLN A 234 16.09 2.35 -34.98
N PHE A 235 16.03 3.48 -34.27
CA PHE A 235 15.55 3.47 -32.90
C PHE A 235 14.05 3.16 -32.87
N PRO A 236 13.59 2.26 -31.98
CA PRO A 236 12.17 1.94 -31.88
C PRO A 236 11.37 3.16 -31.40
N ASP A 237 10.05 3.11 -31.59
CA ASP A 237 9.09 4.08 -31.05
C ASP A 237 8.02 3.29 -30.29
N PRO A 238 7.93 3.41 -28.95
CA PRO A 238 8.62 4.36 -28.07
C PRO A 238 10.06 3.97 -27.70
N TYR A 239 10.91 4.96 -27.40
CA TYR A 239 12.27 4.76 -26.85
C TYR A 239 12.47 5.59 -25.57
N ALA A 240 13.35 5.13 -24.67
CA ALA A 240 13.61 5.79 -23.38
C ALA A 240 14.09 7.26 -23.51
N ASN A 241 14.66 7.61 -24.67
CA ASN A 241 14.97 8.98 -25.02
C ASN A 241 14.07 9.44 -26.18
N GLU A 242 13.12 10.33 -25.89
CA GLU A 242 12.16 10.86 -26.86
C GLU A 242 12.83 11.54 -28.06
N ASP A 243 14.03 12.12 -27.87
CA ASP A 243 14.78 12.76 -28.95
C ASP A 243 15.37 11.77 -29.95
N LEU A 244 15.45 10.49 -29.62
CA LEU A 244 15.98 9.43 -30.48
C LEU A 244 14.90 8.49 -31.03
N ALA A 245 13.70 8.49 -30.43
CA ALA A 245 12.60 7.61 -30.84
C ALA A 245 12.29 7.73 -32.34
N GLY A 246 12.20 6.59 -33.04
CA GLY A 246 11.88 6.51 -34.46
C GLY A 246 12.94 7.02 -35.44
N LYS A 247 14.05 7.62 -34.98
CA LYS A 247 15.11 8.15 -35.85
C LYS A 247 15.96 7.02 -36.45
N ALA A 248 16.32 7.18 -37.72
CA ALA A 248 17.29 6.31 -38.38
C ALA A 248 18.72 6.70 -38.00
N ALA A 249 19.58 5.71 -37.85
CA ALA A 249 20.98 5.87 -37.46
C ALA A 249 21.89 4.92 -38.26
N THR A 250 23.13 5.32 -38.45
CA THR A 250 24.18 4.51 -39.04
C THR A 250 25.26 4.27 -37.99
N PHE A 251 25.58 3.00 -37.74
CA PHE A 251 26.61 2.58 -36.80
C PHE A 251 27.81 2.05 -37.57
N THR A 252 28.96 2.69 -37.43
CA THR A 252 30.23 2.08 -37.84
C THR A 252 30.66 1.15 -36.73
N VAL A 253 30.63 -0.16 -36.99
CA VAL A 253 30.98 -1.21 -36.03
C VAL A 253 32.24 -1.92 -36.49
N THR A 254 33.22 -2.04 -35.61
CA THR A 254 34.42 -2.84 -35.79
C THR A 254 34.35 -4.04 -34.85
N LEU A 255 34.30 -5.25 -35.41
CA LEU A 255 34.35 -6.48 -34.63
C LEU A 255 35.81 -6.78 -34.27
N LYS A 256 36.17 -6.75 -32.99
CA LYS A 256 37.53 -7.06 -32.52
C LYS A 256 37.71 -8.55 -32.29
N GLU A 257 36.88 -9.10 -31.40
CA GLU A 257 36.95 -10.49 -30.99
C GLU A 257 35.55 -11.09 -31.00
N LEU A 258 35.48 -12.39 -31.26
CA LEU A 258 34.28 -13.18 -31.15
C LEU A 258 34.51 -14.23 -30.07
N LYS A 259 33.54 -14.38 -29.17
CA LYS A 259 33.53 -15.39 -28.11
C LYS A 259 32.23 -16.17 -28.20
N GLU A 260 32.28 -17.47 -27.94
CA GLU A 260 31.11 -18.34 -27.84
C GLU A 260 30.88 -18.69 -26.37
N LYS A 261 29.61 -18.77 -25.97
CA LYS A 261 29.23 -19.26 -24.65
C LYS A 261 29.26 -20.78 -24.67
N GLU A 262 30.24 -21.36 -23.98
CA GLU A 262 30.20 -22.78 -23.64
C GLU A 262 29.35 -22.94 -22.38
N LEU A 263 28.14 -23.45 -22.56
CA LEU A 263 27.22 -23.74 -21.48
C LEU A 263 27.68 -25.02 -20.76
N PRO A 264 27.80 -25.02 -19.42
CA PRO A 264 28.11 -26.25 -18.70
C PRO A 264 27.02 -27.30 -18.91
N GLU A 265 27.40 -28.57 -18.87
CA GLU A 265 26.43 -29.67 -18.91
C GLU A 265 25.58 -29.64 -17.63
N VAL A 266 24.26 -29.80 -17.77
CA VAL A 266 23.36 -29.85 -16.62
C VAL A 266 23.47 -31.24 -15.98
N ASN A 267 24.40 -31.38 -15.05
CA ASN A 267 24.73 -32.61 -14.33
C ASN A 267 24.91 -32.34 -12.82
N ASP A 268 25.36 -33.34 -12.06
CA ASP A 268 25.56 -33.21 -10.62
C ASP A 268 26.66 -32.20 -10.25
N ASP A 269 27.70 -32.06 -11.08
CA ASP A 269 28.75 -31.06 -10.87
C ASP A 269 28.20 -29.63 -11.02
N PHE A 270 27.32 -29.40 -12.00
CA PHE A 270 26.61 -28.14 -12.16
C PHE A 270 25.72 -27.83 -10.95
N ALA A 271 24.98 -28.82 -10.44
CA ALA A 271 24.12 -28.64 -9.26
C ALA A 271 24.92 -28.21 -8.01
N GLN A 272 26.10 -28.79 -7.81
CA GLN A 272 27.01 -28.42 -6.72
C GLN A 272 27.62 -27.01 -6.89
N GLU A 273 27.71 -26.50 -8.12
CA GLU A 273 28.25 -25.17 -8.40
C GLU A 273 27.24 -24.05 -8.10
N ILE A 274 25.95 -24.29 -8.37
CA ILE A 274 24.87 -23.30 -8.20
C ILE A 274 24.08 -23.44 -6.90
N SER A 275 24.27 -24.53 -6.15
CA SER A 275 23.46 -24.82 -4.98
C SER A 275 24.21 -25.64 -3.93
N ASP A 276 23.60 -25.76 -2.75
CA ASP A 276 24.09 -26.60 -1.65
C ASP A 276 23.75 -28.10 -1.84
N PHE A 277 23.12 -28.48 -2.97
CA PHE A 277 22.73 -29.87 -3.25
C PHE A 277 23.85 -30.66 -3.92
N GLU A 278 23.92 -31.97 -3.61
CA GLU A 278 24.98 -32.84 -4.16
C GLU A 278 24.63 -33.37 -5.56
N THR A 279 23.34 -33.40 -5.91
CA THR A 279 22.85 -33.97 -7.17
C THR A 279 21.85 -33.07 -7.88
N LEU A 280 21.77 -33.21 -9.22
CA LEU A 280 20.80 -32.50 -10.04
C LEU A 280 19.35 -32.92 -9.70
N GLU A 281 19.14 -34.17 -9.31
CA GLU A 281 17.82 -34.68 -8.92
C GLU A 281 17.31 -33.99 -7.66
N GLU A 282 18.17 -33.80 -6.65
CA GLU A 282 17.83 -33.08 -5.41
C GLU A 282 17.52 -31.60 -5.69
N LEU A 283 18.33 -30.93 -6.51
CA LEU A 283 18.08 -29.54 -6.91
C LEU A 283 16.75 -29.40 -7.64
N ARG A 284 16.47 -30.28 -8.61
CA ARG A 284 15.20 -30.29 -9.35
C ARG A 284 14.02 -30.53 -8.41
N ALA A 285 14.12 -31.51 -7.50
CA ALA A 285 13.06 -31.81 -6.54
C ALA A 285 12.80 -30.60 -5.61
N SER A 286 13.85 -29.94 -5.12
CA SER A 286 13.72 -28.73 -4.30
C SER A 286 13.05 -27.59 -5.06
N LEU A 287 13.40 -27.37 -6.33
CA LEU A 287 12.76 -26.33 -7.16
C LEU A 287 11.29 -26.66 -7.43
N VAL A 288 10.96 -27.93 -7.69
CA VAL A 288 9.57 -28.38 -7.83
C VAL A 288 8.78 -28.09 -6.55
N GLU A 289 9.30 -28.48 -5.38
CA GLU A 289 8.65 -28.24 -4.09
C GLU A 289 8.48 -26.74 -3.83
N GLN A 290 9.49 -25.93 -4.11
CA GLN A 290 9.44 -24.48 -3.96
C GLN A 290 8.34 -23.85 -4.84
N TYR A 291 8.27 -24.23 -6.12
CA TYR A 291 7.27 -23.65 -7.02
C TYR A 291 5.86 -24.20 -6.80
N GLN A 292 5.72 -25.46 -6.35
CA GLN A 292 4.45 -26.00 -5.88
C GLN A 292 3.96 -25.21 -4.66
N LYS A 293 4.83 -25.00 -3.68
CA LYS A 293 4.51 -24.19 -2.51
C LYS A 293 4.16 -22.75 -2.89
N GLU A 294 4.89 -22.13 -3.82
CA GLU A 294 4.56 -20.79 -4.34
C GLU A 294 3.17 -20.75 -4.97
N ALA A 295 2.80 -21.77 -5.76
CA ALA A 295 1.50 -21.86 -6.42
C ALA A 295 0.36 -22.12 -5.41
N ASP A 296 0.59 -22.99 -4.42
CA ASP A 296 -0.35 -23.29 -3.34
C ASP A 296 -0.57 -22.07 -2.44
N ASP A 297 0.50 -21.35 -2.07
CA ASP A 297 0.44 -20.14 -1.26
C ASP A 297 -0.31 -19.02 -2.01
N LYS A 298 -0.08 -18.85 -3.32
CA LYS A 298 -0.84 -17.92 -4.16
C LYS A 298 -2.31 -18.31 -4.26
N THR A 299 -2.61 -19.59 -4.46
CA THR A 299 -4.00 -20.07 -4.50
C THR A 299 -4.69 -19.86 -3.15
N LYS A 300 -4.00 -20.10 -2.03
CA LYS A 300 -4.52 -19.80 -0.68
C LYS A 300 -4.81 -18.31 -0.53
N ALA A 301 -3.88 -17.44 -0.95
CA ALA A 301 -4.06 -15.99 -0.90
C ALA A 301 -5.26 -15.53 -1.76
N ASN A 302 -5.43 -16.08 -2.97
CA ASN A 302 -6.58 -15.78 -3.83
C ASN A 302 -7.90 -16.19 -3.18
N LYS A 303 -7.96 -17.37 -2.55
CA LYS A 303 -9.15 -17.81 -1.81
C LYS A 303 -9.48 -16.88 -0.64
N GLN A 304 -8.47 -16.50 0.13
CA GLN A 304 -8.63 -15.58 1.25
C GLN A 304 -9.13 -14.22 0.77
N GLU A 305 -8.55 -13.66 -0.28
CA GLU A 305 -8.94 -12.36 -0.82
C GLU A 305 -10.36 -12.37 -1.39
N ALA A 306 -10.73 -13.41 -2.14
CA ALA A 306 -12.08 -13.56 -2.68
C ALA A 306 -13.12 -13.65 -1.56
N LEU A 307 -12.85 -14.44 -0.52
CA LEU A 307 -13.73 -14.61 0.62
C LEU A 307 -13.85 -13.33 1.45
N LEU A 308 -12.75 -12.61 1.67
CA LEU A 308 -12.76 -11.32 2.35
C LEU A 308 -13.56 -10.28 1.56
N THR A 309 -13.40 -10.25 0.24
CA THR A 309 -14.16 -9.36 -0.64
C THR A 309 -15.65 -9.65 -0.53
N GLU A 310 -16.05 -10.92 -0.57
CA GLU A 310 -17.44 -11.31 -0.38
C GLU A 310 -17.96 -10.95 1.01
N LEU A 311 -17.18 -11.19 2.07
CA LEU A 311 -17.53 -10.79 3.44
C LEU A 311 -17.83 -9.28 3.53
N LEU A 312 -17.06 -8.45 2.85
CA LEU A 312 -17.24 -6.99 2.86
C LEU A 312 -18.55 -6.53 2.23
N ASN A 313 -19.14 -7.31 1.31
CA ASN A 313 -20.44 -7.00 0.71
C ASN A 313 -21.58 -7.06 1.75
N HIS A 314 -21.40 -7.83 2.83
CA HIS A 314 -22.38 -8.03 3.90
C HIS A 314 -22.09 -7.21 5.16
N VAL A 315 -21.15 -6.27 5.09
CA VAL A 315 -20.70 -5.45 6.22
C VAL A 315 -21.24 -4.04 6.11
N GLU A 316 -22.11 -3.70 7.06
CA GLU A 316 -22.51 -2.33 7.30
C GLU A 316 -21.74 -1.77 8.49
N VAL A 317 -20.94 -0.73 8.26
CA VAL A 317 -20.20 -0.06 9.31
C VAL A 317 -20.06 1.43 8.99
N ASP A 318 -20.32 2.25 10.00
CA ASP A 318 -20.23 3.70 9.90
C ASP A 318 -18.90 4.16 10.50
N LEU A 319 -17.98 4.66 9.68
CA LEU A 319 -16.60 4.92 10.09
C LEU A 319 -16.38 6.40 10.44
N PRO A 320 -15.78 6.71 11.60
CA PRO A 320 -15.44 8.07 11.94
C PRO A 320 -14.27 8.56 11.07
N ALA A 321 -14.31 9.84 10.69
CA ALA A 321 -13.27 10.45 9.87
C ALA A 321 -11.88 10.34 10.52
N THR A 322 -11.80 10.45 11.84
CA THR A 322 -10.52 10.33 12.56
C THR A 322 -9.87 8.97 12.37
N LEU A 323 -10.65 7.89 12.34
CA LEU A 323 -10.14 6.54 12.12
C LEU A 323 -9.59 6.38 10.70
N ILE A 324 -10.31 6.93 9.71
CA ILE A 324 -9.88 6.92 8.30
C ILE A 324 -8.56 7.70 8.14
N GLU A 325 -8.46 8.89 8.73
CA GLU A 325 -7.24 9.71 8.65
C GLU A 325 -6.04 9.03 9.33
N GLN A 326 -6.26 8.33 10.46
CA GLN A 326 -5.20 7.55 11.13
C GLN A 326 -4.70 6.39 10.26
N GLU A 327 -5.60 5.68 9.58
CA GLU A 327 -5.22 4.60 8.68
C GLU A 327 -4.46 5.13 7.46
N VAL A 328 -4.92 6.24 6.87
CA VAL A 328 -4.18 6.92 5.79
C VAL A 328 -2.78 7.30 6.27
N ASP A 329 -2.64 7.90 7.45
CA ASP A 329 -1.33 8.23 8.03
C ASP A 329 -0.42 7.00 8.16
N ALA A 330 -0.98 5.87 8.62
CA ALA A 330 -0.25 4.61 8.74
C ALA A 330 0.22 4.08 7.37
N MET A 331 -0.66 4.06 6.37
CA MET A 331 -0.35 3.62 5.00
C MET A 331 0.73 4.49 4.34
N LEU A 332 0.64 5.81 4.50
CA LEU A 332 1.65 6.75 4.00
C LEU A 332 3.00 6.55 4.68
N THR A 333 2.99 6.32 5.99
CA THR A 333 4.20 6.06 6.77
C THR A 333 4.86 4.75 6.33
N GLN A 334 4.10 3.67 6.15
CA GLN A 334 4.59 2.39 5.64
C GLN A 334 5.19 2.53 4.24
N THR A 335 4.52 3.28 3.36
CA THR A 335 5.02 3.56 2.01
C THR A 335 6.33 4.34 2.06
N ALA A 336 6.42 5.37 2.91
CA ALA A 336 7.63 6.13 3.12
C ALA A 336 8.79 5.25 3.64
N MET A 337 8.54 4.37 4.60
CA MET A 337 9.53 3.44 5.12
C MET A 337 10.06 2.50 4.03
N ARG A 338 9.17 1.90 3.24
CA ARG A 338 9.54 1.01 2.13
C ARG A 338 10.41 1.71 1.09
N LEU A 339 10.04 2.92 0.67
CA LEU A 339 10.82 3.70 -0.29
C LEU A 339 12.19 4.10 0.28
N SER A 340 12.25 4.44 1.57
CA SER A 340 13.52 4.73 2.25
C SER A 340 14.45 3.51 2.28
N GLN A 341 13.91 2.30 2.51
CA GLN A 341 14.70 1.06 2.49
C GLN A 341 15.24 0.74 1.09
N GLN A 342 14.52 1.13 0.04
CA GLN A 342 14.97 1.05 -1.35
C GLN A 342 16.01 2.13 -1.74
N GLY A 343 16.41 2.99 -0.79
CA GLY A 343 17.40 4.06 -1.02
C GLY A 343 16.83 5.31 -1.70
N LEU A 344 15.50 5.45 -1.78
CA LEU A 344 14.84 6.61 -2.38
C LEU A 344 14.71 7.75 -1.37
N ASP A 345 14.87 8.99 -1.84
CA ASP A 345 14.73 10.19 -1.01
C ASP A 345 13.25 10.55 -0.82
N VAL A 346 12.66 10.01 0.26
CA VAL A 346 11.26 10.22 0.63
C VAL A 346 10.88 11.71 0.68
N ARG A 347 11.79 12.60 1.08
CA ARG A 347 11.50 14.04 1.19
C ARG A 347 11.24 14.70 -0.17
N LYS A 348 11.80 14.14 -1.24
CA LYS A 348 11.55 14.61 -2.61
C LYS A 348 10.26 14.06 -3.19
N LEU A 349 9.80 12.91 -2.71
CA LEU A 349 8.59 12.24 -3.19
C LEU A 349 7.33 12.69 -2.40
N PHE A 350 7.46 12.97 -1.10
CA PHE A 350 6.39 13.41 -0.21
C PHE A 350 6.45 14.92 0.00
N THR A 351 6.18 15.69 -1.05
CA THR A 351 6.14 17.16 -0.98
C THR A 351 4.78 17.66 -0.47
N GLN A 352 4.71 18.93 -0.06
CA GLN A 352 3.47 19.54 0.44
C GLN A 352 2.32 19.52 -0.57
N ASP A 353 2.61 19.53 -1.87
CA ASP A 353 1.60 19.48 -2.92
C ASP A 353 1.14 18.05 -3.24
N ILE A 354 2.01 17.05 -3.05
CA ILE A 354 1.74 15.64 -3.39
C ILE A 354 1.01 14.93 -2.26
N ILE A 355 1.38 15.20 -1.00
CA ILE A 355 0.78 14.51 0.16
C ILE A 355 -0.76 14.56 0.15
N PRO A 356 -1.43 15.71 -0.06
CA PRO A 356 -2.89 15.76 -0.07
C PRO A 356 -3.52 14.88 -1.16
N GLN A 357 -2.89 14.79 -2.35
CA GLN A 357 -3.36 13.93 -3.43
C GLN A 357 -3.20 12.45 -3.07
N LEU A 358 -2.08 12.10 -2.46
CA LEU A 358 -1.82 10.73 -2.03
C LEU A 358 -2.78 10.30 -0.92
N ARG A 359 -3.09 11.19 0.04
CA ARG A 359 -4.11 10.97 1.06
C ARG A 359 -5.47 10.68 0.44
N GLU A 360 -5.92 11.52 -0.49
CA GLU A 360 -7.23 11.36 -1.12
C GLU A 360 -7.32 10.04 -1.90
N ARG A 361 -6.26 9.69 -2.64
CA ARG A 361 -6.19 8.41 -3.37
C ARG A 361 -6.16 7.19 -2.45
N SER A 362 -5.50 7.30 -1.29
CA SER A 362 -5.40 6.22 -0.31
C SER A 362 -6.65 6.08 0.55
N ARG A 363 -7.58 7.05 0.51
CA ARG A 363 -8.76 7.08 1.37
C ARG A 363 -9.68 5.88 1.15
N THR A 364 -9.92 5.50 -0.11
CA THR A 364 -10.78 4.35 -0.45
C THR A 364 -10.17 3.05 0.08
N GLU A 365 -8.87 2.84 -0.17
CA GLU A 365 -8.14 1.67 0.31
C GLU A 365 -8.07 1.63 1.85
N ALA A 366 -7.91 2.78 2.51
CA ALA A 366 -7.95 2.89 3.97
C ALA A 366 -9.32 2.48 4.53
N ILE A 367 -10.41 2.92 3.90
CA ILE A 367 -11.77 2.53 4.29
C ILE A 367 -11.94 1.01 4.17
N GLU A 368 -11.52 0.41 3.05
CA GLU A 368 -11.58 -1.04 2.85
C GLU A 368 -10.75 -1.81 3.88
N ARG A 369 -9.51 -1.37 4.14
CA ARG A 369 -8.62 -2.00 5.12
C ARG A 369 -9.19 -1.95 6.54
N ILE A 370 -9.76 -0.81 6.93
CA ILE A 370 -10.48 -0.67 8.20
C ILE A 370 -11.66 -1.63 8.24
N LYS A 371 -12.51 -1.65 7.20
CA LYS A 371 -13.67 -2.54 7.14
C LYS A 371 -13.25 -4.01 7.27
N ARG A 372 -12.20 -4.44 6.57
CA ARG A 372 -11.66 -5.82 6.65
C ARG A 372 -11.25 -6.17 8.07
N SER A 373 -10.41 -5.34 8.68
CA SER A 373 -9.92 -5.54 10.04
C SER A 373 -11.05 -5.60 11.07
N LEU A 374 -12.00 -4.68 10.97
CA LEU A 374 -13.17 -4.62 11.84
C LEU A 374 -14.07 -5.85 11.68
N SER A 375 -14.30 -6.29 10.44
CA SER A 375 -15.14 -7.44 10.13
C SER A 375 -14.54 -8.73 10.67
N LEU A 376 -13.25 -8.97 10.42
CA LEU A 376 -12.54 -10.13 10.95
C LEU A 376 -12.56 -10.15 12.47
N ARG A 377 -12.28 -9.02 13.12
CA ARG A 377 -12.33 -8.94 14.58
C ARG A 377 -13.72 -9.22 15.13
N GLU A 378 -14.78 -8.78 14.44
CA GLU A 378 -16.16 -9.06 14.85
C GLU A 378 -16.52 -10.53 14.66
N VAL A 379 -16.12 -11.17 13.55
CA VAL A 379 -16.27 -12.63 13.36
C VAL A 379 -15.53 -13.38 14.48
N GLY A 380 -14.27 -13.04 14.74
CA GLY A 380 -13.47 -13.66 15.80
C GLY A 380 -14.12 -13.51 17.19
N LYS A 381 -14.78 -12.38 17.47
CA LYS A 381 -15.55 -12.19 18.70
C LYS A 381 -16.81 -13.05 18.75
N ARG A 382 -17.61 -13.09 17.67
CA ARG A 382 -18.86 -13.87 17.60
C ARG A 382 -18.61 -15.37 17.78
N GLU A 383 -17.54 -15.86 17.17
CA GLU A 383 -17.14 -17.27 17.21
C GLU A 383 -16.19 -17.61 18.37
N SER A 384 -15.84 -16.62 19.20
CA SER A 384 -14.95 -16.78 20.35
C SER A 384 -13.60 -17.42 19.98
N ILE A 385 -13.00 -16.95 18.89
CA ILE A 385 -11.69 -17.40 18.42
C ILE A 385 -10.62 -16.84 19.34
N GLU A 386 -9.83 -17.73 19.95
CA GLU A 386 -8.78 -17.38 20.88
C GLU A 386 -7.41 -17.89 20.42
N VAL A 387 -6.38 -17.11 20.73
CA VAL A 387 -4.99 -17.49 20.55
C VAL A 387 -4.42 -17.86 21.91
N THR A 388 -3.79 -19.02 22.01
CA THR A 388 -3.21 -19.47 23.27
C THR A 388 -1.90 -18.73 23.57
N PRO A 389 -1.55 -18.53 24.84
CA PRO A 389 -0.28 -17.91 25.21
C PRO A 389 0.97 -18.65 24.67
N GLU A 390 0.87 -19.97 24.45
CA GLU A 390 1.95 -20.79 23.91
C GLU A 390 2.20 -20.51 22.43
N GLU A 391 1.13 -20.31 21.64
CA GLU A 391 1.21 -19.91 20.23
C GLU A 391 1.87 -18.54 20.09
N ILE A 392 1.42 -17.56 20.89
CA ILE A 392 2.01 -16.20 20.92
C ILE A 392 3.50 -16.28 21.28
N ALA A 393 3.86 -17.02 22.33
CA ALA A 393 5.25 -17.14 22.76
C ALA A 393 6.15 -17.83 21.72
N THR A 394 5.61 -18.79 20.96
CA THR A 394 6.33 -19.47 19.89
C THR A 394 6.58 -18.51 18.74
N ARG A 395 5.54 -17.80 18.28
CA ARG A 395 5.63 -16.86 17.17
C ARG A 395 6.54 -15.66 17.48
N VAL A 396 6.45 -15.12 18.71
CA VAL A 396 7.37 -14.06 19.18
C VAL A 396 8.83 -14.53 19.13
N ARG A 397 9.11 -15.78 19.51
CA ARG A 397 10.48 -16.34 19.47
C ARG A 397 11.01 -16.43 18.04
N GLU A 398 10.19 -16.94 17.10
CA GLU A 398 10.56 -17.03 15.69
C GLU A 398 10.89 -15.65 15.09
N LEU A 399 10.11 -14.62 15.42
CA LEU A 399 10.37 -13.25 14.96
C LEU A 399 11.68 -12.71 15.53
N LEU A 400 11.95 -12.93 16.81
CA LEU A 400 13.20 -12.48 17.44
C LEU A 400 14.43 -13.21 16.88
N GLU A 401 14.31 -14.48 16.49
CA GLU A 401 15.40 -15.24 15.84
C GLU A 401 15.75 -14.70 14.45
N GLN A 402 14.79 -14.11 13.73
CA GLN A 402 15.02 -13.50 12.41
C GLN A 402 15.68 -12.11 12.51
N TYR A 403 15.58 -11.44 13.65
CA TYR A 403 16.12 -10.09 13.88
C TYR A 403 17.04 -10.04 15.11
N PRO A 404 18.21 -10.70 15.09
CA PRO A 404 19.09 -10.85 16.26
C PRO A 404 19.70 -9.53 16.78
N ASP A 405 19.65 -8.44 16.01
CA ASP A 405 20.37 -7.19 16.31
C ASP A 405 19.51 -6.07 16.96
N GLU A 406 18.21 -6.26 17.19
CA GLU A 406 17.36 -5.22 17.82
C GLU A 406 17.27 -5.38 19.35
N GLN A 407 18.21 -4.76 20.08
CA GLN A 407 18.22 -4.74 21.55
C GLN A 407 17.17 -3.83 22.22
N ASP A 408 16.27 -3.22 21.43
CA ASP A 408 15.31 -2.19 21.90
C ASP A 408 13.85 -2.54 21.53
N VAL A 409 13.55 -3.83 21.31
CA VAL A 409 12.19 -4.30 21.03
C VAL A 409 11.36 -4.33 22.32
N ASP A 410 10.27 -3.57 22.33
CA ASP A 410 9.25 -3.64 23.39
C ASP A 410 8.49 -4.97 23.27
N GLU A 411 8.83 -5.92 24.14
CA GLU A 411 8.24 -7.27 24.15
C GLU A 411 6.71 -7.25 24.34
N ASP A 412 6.17 -6.33 25.14
CA ASP A 412 4.72 -6.26 25.41
C ASP A 412 3.98 -5.77 24.17
N ARG A 413 4.57 -4.80 23.46
CA ARG A 413 4.05 -4.33 22.18
C ARG A 413 4.13 -5.41 21.10
N LEU A 414 5.25 -6.13 21.02
CA LEU A 414 5.43 -7.22 20.06
C LEU A 414 4.43 -8.35 20.31
N ARG A 415 4.23 -8.76 21.57
CA ARG A 415 3.21 -9.76 21.94
C ARG A 415 1.82 -9.35 21.48
N SER A 416 1.45 -8.10 21.71
CA SER A 416 0.12 -7.59 21.32
C SER A 416 -0.06 -7.60 19.79
N ILE A 417 0.99 -7.29 19.02
CA ILE A 417 0.95 -7.35 17.55
C ILE A 417 0.77 -8.80 17.09
N VAL A 418 1.58 -9.72 17.61
CA VAL A 418 1.53 -11.14 17.28
C VAL A 418 0.19 -11.77 17.65
N GLU A 419 -0.38 -11.40 18.80
CA GLU A 419 -1.71 -11.86 19.21
C GLU A 419 -2.78 -11.46 18.19
N ASN A 420 -2.79 -10.19 17.75
CA ASN A 420 -3.75 -9.71 16.77
C ASN A 420 -3.55 -10.37 15.39
N GLU A 421 -2.30 -10.58 14.96
CA GLU A 421 -1.95 -11.28 13.72
C GLU A 421 -2.48 -12.72 13.74
N LEU A 422 -2.16 -13.48 14.78
CA LEU A 422 -2.62 -14.87 14.93
C LEU A 422 -4.14 -14.98 15.04
N LEU A 423 -4.80 -14.04 15.71
CA LEU A 423 -6.26 -14.02 15.80
C LEU A 423 -6.88 -13.78 14.42
N THR A 424 -6.29 -12.87 13.64
CA THR A 424 -6.70 -12.59 12.26
C THR A 424 -6.54 -13.83 11.39
N GLU A 425 -5.37 -14.48 11.43
CA GLU A 425 -5.10 -15.71 10.68
C GLU A 425 -6.10 -16.82 11.01
N LYS A 426 -6.31 -17.11 12.30
CA LYS A 426 -7.28 -18.12 12.74
C LYS A 426 -8.71 -17.78 12.31
N THR A 427 -9.07 -16.51 12.32
CA THR A 427 -10.40 -16.08 11.87
C THR A 427 -10.59 -16.31 10.38
N ILE A 428 -9.58 -16.01 9.57
CA ILE A 428 -9.61 -16.26 8.13
C ILE A 428 -9.67 -17.76 7.85
N ASP A 429 -8.86 -18.57 8.53
CA ASP A 429 -8.89 -20.03 8.37
C ASP A 429 -10.27 -20.60 8.78
N TRP A 430 -10.86 -20.11 9.87
CA TRP A 430 -12.23 -20.49 10.25
C TRP A 430 -13.25 -20.11 9.18
N LEU A 431 -13.16 -18.90 8.60
CA LEU A 431 -14.04 -18.46 7.53
C LEU A 431 -13.91 -19.37 6.30
N LEU A 432 -12.69 -19.76 5.93
CA LEU A 432 -12.43 -20.68 4.81
C LEU A 432 -13.03 -22.07 5.05
N GLU A 433 -13.04 -22.56 6.30
CA GLU A 433 -13.65 -23.85 6.65
C GLU A 433 -15.20 -23.81 6.60
N HIS A 434 -15.79 -22.64 6.83
CA HIS A 434 -17.25 -22.43 6.93
C HIS A 434 -17.85 -21.71 5.71
N SER A 435 -17.08 -21.60 4.62
CA SER A 435 -17.50 -20.96 3.37
C SER A 435 -17.12 -21.82 2.17
N SER A 436 -17.78 -21.59 1.04
CA SER A 436 -17.53 -22.31 -0.20
C SER A 436 -16.76 -21.43 -1.18
N VAL A 437 -15.53 -21.82 -1.51
CA VAL A 437 -14.73 -21.13 -2.54
C VAL A 437 -14.57 -22.05 -3.75
N GLU A 438 -15.19 -21.66 -4.87
CA GLU A 438 -15.02 -22.32 -6.16
C GLU A 438 -13.71 -21.89 -6.80
N LEU A 439 -12.93 -22.86 -7.28
CA LEU A 439 -11.66 -22.62 -7.96
C LEU A 439 -11.86 -22.53 -9.47
N VAL A 440 -11.43 -21.41 -10.04
CA VAL A 440 -11.49 -21.13 -11.48
C VAL A 440 -10.08 -20.97 -12.06
N PRO A 441 -9.86 -21.17 -13.38
CA PRO A 441 -8.55 -21.01 -13.99
C PRO A 441 -7.99 -19.59 -13.82
N GLU A 442 -6.67 -19.47 -13.69
CA GLU A 442 -5.97 -18.17 -13.67
C GLU A 442 -6.35 -17.29 -14.87
N GLY A 443 -6.66 -16.02 -14.61
CA GLY A 443 -7.06 -15.04 -15.61
C GLY A 443 -8.52 -15.14 -16.08
N SER A 444 -9.34 -15.99 -15.46
CA SER A 444 -10.78 -16.03 -15.74
C SER A 444 -11.56 -14.95 -14.99
N LEU A 445 -11.09 -14.47 -13.85
CA LEU A 445 -11.75 -13.40 -13.10
C LEU A 445 -11.24 -12.03 -13.60
N SER A 446 -11.69 -11.62 -14.80
CA SER A 446 -11.53 -10.23 -15.25
C SER A 446 -12.56 -9.33 -14.56
N PRO A 447 -12.28 -8.05 -14.26
CA PRO A 447 -13.26 -7.10 -13.70
C PRO A 447 -14.54 -6.91 -14.53
N ALA A 448 -14.59 -7.45 -15.76
CA ALA A 448 -15.77 -7.46 -16.61
C ALA A 448 -16.72 -8.65 -16.34
N GLU A 449 -16.23 -9.76 -15.79
CA GLU A 449 -17.03 -10.98 -15.54
C GLU A 449 -17.68 -11.00 -14.15
N GLU A 450 -17.22 -10.19 -13.19
CA GLU A 450 -17.95 -9.99 -11.91
C GLU A 450 -19.35 -9.40 -12.12
N ILE A 451 -19.55 -8.62 -13.19
CA ILE A 451 -20.86 -8.06 -13.55
C ILE A 451 -21.74 -9.13 -14.20
N GLU A 452 -21.19 -9.98 -15.09
CA GLU A 452 -21.97 -11.06 -15.73
C GLU A 452 -22.31 -12.20 -14.75
N ALA A 453 -21.45 -12.51 -13.79
CA ALA A 453 -21.73 -13.50 -12.76
C ALA A 453 -22.84 -13.03 -11.80
N ALA A 454 -22.78 -11.78 -11.34
CA ALA A 454 -23.81 -11.18 -10.49
C ALA A 454 -25.16 -11.04 -11.21
N GLU A 455 -25.17 -10.76 -12.52
CA GLU A 455 -26.40 -10.76 -13.32
C GLU A 455 -26.94 -12.18 -13.53
N SER A 456 -26.07 -13.20 -13.69
CA SER A 456 -26.51 -14.59 -13.88
C SER A 456 -27.09 -15.24 -12.62
N ASP A 457 -26.58 -14.92 -11.43
CA ASP A 457 -27.12 -15.42 -10.16
C ASP A 457 -28.43 -14.69 -9.79
N ALA A 458 -28.57 -13.40 -10.13
CA ALA A 458 -29.82 -12.66 -9.95
C ALA A 458 -30.95 -13.15 -10.89
N ASP A 459 -30.62 -13.60 -12.11
CA ASP A 459 -31.60 -14.19 -13.06
C ASP A 459 -32.00 -15.62 -12.63
N ALA A 460 -31.10 -16.35 -11.95
CA ALA A 460 -31.39 -17.69 -11.41
C ALA A 460 -32.31 -17.62 -10.17
N GLU A 461 -32.11 -16.65 -9.27
CA GLU A 461 -32.99 -16.45 -8.11
C GLU A 461 -34.39 -15.94 -8.51
N GLN A 462 -34.51 -15.10 -9.54
CA GLN A 462 -35.82 -14.65 -10.05
C GLN A 462 -36.60 -15.78 -10.76
N ALA A 463 -35.91 -16.71 -11.42
CA ALA A 463 -36.55 -17.86 -12.05
C ALA A 463 -37.08 -18.90 -11.04
N GLU A 464 -36.43 -19.03 -9.87
CA GLU A 464 -36.92 -19.90 -8.79
C GLU A 464 -38.10 -19.29 -8.03
N GLU A 465 -38.14 -17.97 -7.80
CA GLU A 465 -39.30 -17.30 -7.19
C GLU A 465 -40.56 -17.31 -8.07
N GLU A 466 -40.45 -17.10 -9.39
CA GLU A 466 -41.62 -17.18 -10.30
C GLU A 466 -42.18 -18.62 -10.44
N SER A 467 -41.34 -19.65 -10.29
CA SER A 467 -41.79 -21.06 -10.34
C SER A 467 -42.51 -21.51 -9.05
N SER A 468 -42.19 -20.85 -7.93
CA SER A 468 -42.79 -21.06 -6.62
C SER A 468 -44.18 -20.41 -6.51
N GLU A 469 -44.37 -19.20 -7.04
CA GLU A 469 -45.68 -18.52 -7.02
C GLU A 469 -46.72 -19.13 -7.98
N ALA A 470 -46.30 -19.70 -9.11
CA ALA A 470 -47.21 -20.34 -10.06
C ALA A 470 -47.81 -21.67 -9.55
N SER A 471 -47.22 -22.28 -8.51
CA SER A 471 -47.68 -23.55 -7.93
C SER A 471 -48.70 -23.37 -6.79
N THR A 472 -48.86 -22.17 -6.26
CA THR A 472 -49.78 -21.86 -5.15
C THR A 472 -51.16 -21.35 -5.62
N GLU A 473 -51.28 -20.83 -6.84
CA GLU A 473 -52.55 -20.26 -7.36
C GLU A 473 -53.53 -21.27 -7.99
N VAL A 474 -53.20 -22.57 -8.09
CA VAL A 474 -54.09 -23.59 -8.70
C VAL A 474 -54.92 -24.37 -7.66
N THR A 475 -54.89 -23.99 -6.37
CA THR A 475 -55.66 -24.67 -5.30
C THR A 475 -56.69 -23.84 -4.54
N GLU A 476 -57.00 -22.61 -4.98
CA GLU A 476 -58.20 -21.88 -4.54
C GLU A 476 -58.77 -21.04 -5.70
N GLY A 477 -59.76 -21.59 -6.41
CA GLY A 477 -60.47 -20.90 -7.50
C GLY A 477 -61.50 -21.78 -8.19
#